data_AF-A0A0F9QBU1-F1
#
_entry.id   AF-A0A0F9QBU1-F1
#
_cell.length_a   1.000
_cell.length_b   1.000
_cell.length_c   1.000
_cell.angle_alpha   90.00
_cell.angle_beta   90.00
_cell.angle_gamma   90.00
#
_symmetry.space_group_name_H-M   'P 1'
#
loop_
_entity.id
_entity.type
_entity.pdbx_description
1 polymer ?
#
loop_
_entity_poly.entity_id
_entity_poly.type
_entity_poly.pdbx_seq_one_letter_code
_entity_poly.pdbx_strand_id
1 'polypeptide(L)'
;MNWKKLTGPFIPEKKGDEISGKLIKVEEEVGTNLSMFYTLETEDSISGVWGSTVLDEKMKLFEVGNYVKIVFLGLKEGNRKEGYKDFEVHIGRE
;
A
#
# COMPACT_ATOMS: atom_id res chain seq x y z
N MET A 1 12.11 15.70 -19.54
CA MET A 1 12.20 15.38 -18.10
C MET A 1 10.79 15.28 -17.56
N ASN A 2 10.32 14.06 -17.26
CA ASN A 2 9.04 13.87 -16.58
C ASN A 2 9.28 14.00 -15.07
N TRP A 3 8.71 15.03 -14.47
CA TRP A 3 8.79 15.28 -13.04
C TRP A 3 7.54 14.65 -12.40
N LYS A 4 7.73 13.67 -11.52
CA LYS A 4 6.63 13.08 -10.75
C LYS A 4 6.48 13.80 -9.43
N LYS A 5 5.25 14.09 -9.02
CA LYS A 5 5.00 14.71 -7.71
C LYS A 5 5.17 13.66 -6.61
N LEU A 6 6.06 13.93 -5.66
CA LEU A 6 6.09 13.20 -4.41
C LEU A 6 4.84 13.59 -3.61
N THR A 7 3.96 12.62 -3.46
CA THR A 7 2.73 12.73 -2.68
C THR A 7 2.98 12.02 -1.35
N GLY A 8 2.31 12.49 -0.30
CA GLY A 8 2.40 11.88 1.03
C GLY A 8 1.93 10.41 1.03
N PRO A 9 2.03 9.74 2.18
CA PRO A 9 1.54 8.38 2.31
C PRO A 9 0.03 8.33 2.05
N PHE A 10 -0.41 7.34 1.28
CA PHE A 10 -1.80 7.00 1.06
C PHE A 10 -2.41 6.52 2.38
N ILE A 11 -3.33 7.33 2.90
CA ILE A 11 -4.09 7.02 4.11
C ILE A 11 -5.53 6.84 3.66
N PRO A 12 -6.02 5.59 3.55
CA PRO A 12 -7.40 5.35 3.17
C PRO A 12 -8.33 5.79 4.30
N GLU A 13 -9.33 6.60 3.97
CA GLU A 13 -10.29 7.15 4.94
C GLU A 13 -11.64 6.44 4.83
N LYS A 14 -12.05 6.05 3.63
CA LYS A 14 -13.34 5.40 3.35
C LYS A 14 -13.15 4.09 2.59
N LYS A 15 -14.05 3.14 2.87
CA LYS A 15 -14.14 1.90 2.08
C LYS A 15 -14.25 2.22 0.59
N GLY A 16 -13.41 1.58 -0.22
CA GLY A 16 -13.32 1.79 -1.66
C GLY A 16 -12.23 2.76 -2.09
N ASP A 17 -11.53 3.42 -1.15
CA ASP A 17 -10.28 4.13 -1.51
C ASP A 17 -9.28 3.13 -2.07
N GLU A 18 -8.67 3.47 -3.21
CA GLU A 18 -7.71 2.63 -3.88
C GLU A 18 -6.50 3.42 -4.36
N ILE A 19 -5.37 2.75 -4.43
CA ILE A 19 -4.14 3.26 -5.04
C ILE A 19 -3.54 2.17 -5.93
N SER A 20 -3.15 2.54 -7.13
CA SER A 20 -2.48 1.64 -8.08
C SER A 20 -1.20 2.27 -8.58
N GLY A 21 -0.14 1.48 -8.71
CA GLY A 21 1.11 1.96 -9.26
C GLY A 21 2.16 0.85 -9.34
N LYS A 22 3.29 1.19 -9.93
CA LYS A 22 4.46 0.32 -9.97
C LYS A 22 5.15 0.36 -8.61
N LEU A 23 5.38 -0.80 -8.01
CA LEU A 23 6.11 -0.90 -6.76
C LEU A 23 7.59 -0.58 -7.05
N ILE A 24 8.08 0.58 -6.63
CA ILE A 24 9.46 1.01 -6.92
C ILE A 24 10.41 0.81 -5.73
N LYS A 25 9.87 0.71 -4.51
CA LYS A 25 10.66 0.54 -3.30
C LYS A 25 9.85 -0.13 -2.21
N VAL A 26 10.49 -1.02 -1.46
CA VAL A 26 9.97 -1.59 -0.23
C VAL A 26 10.98 -1.29 0.86
N GLU A 27 10.54 -0.68 1.94
CA GLU A 27 11.36 -0.40 3.12
C GLU A 27 10.77 -1.18 4.30
N GLU A 28 11.62 -1.89 5.01
CA GLU A 28 11.25 -2.64 6.20
C GLU A 28 11.69 -1.85 7.44
N GLU A 29 11.06 -2.11 8.59
CA GLU A 29 11.44 -1.51 9.87
C GLU A 29 11.35 0.04 9.90
N VAL A 30 10.37 0.61 9.20
CA VAL A 30 10.19 2.05 9.10
C VAL A 30 9.40 2.61 10.29
N GLY A 31 9.97 3.62 10.96
CA GLY A 31 9.35 4.35 12.06
C GLY A 31 9.37 3.62 13.40
N THR A 32 8.72 4.19 14.41
CA THR A 32 8.71 3.65 15.79
C THR A 32 8.06 2.27 15.90
N ASN A 33 7.17 1.94 14.96
CA ASN A 33 6.44 0.67 14.95
C ASN A 33 7.07 -0.40 14.05
N LEU A 34 8.29 -0.16 13.52
CA LEU A 34 9.01 -1.09 12.65
C LEU A 34 8.12 -1.64 11.51
N SER A 35 7.33 -0.77 10.89
CA SER A 35 6.33 -1.17 9.89
C SER A 35 6.95 -1.23 8.49
N MET A 36 6.36 -2.02 7.60
CA MET A 36 6.76 -1.98 6.19
C MET A 36 6.24 -0.69 5.53
N PHE A 37 6.97 -0.17 4.55
CA PHE A 37 6.60 1.00 3.77
C PHE A 37 6.81 0.72 2.28
N TYR A 38 5.72 0.77 1.51
CA TYR A 38 5.71 0.47 0.09
C TYR A 38 5.63 1.76 -0.70
N THR A 39 6.58 2.02 -1.59
CA THR A 39 6.53 3.20 -2.47
C THR A 39 5.98 2.79 -3.83
N LEU A 40 4.84 3.37 -4.19
CA LEU A 40 4.17 3.17 -5.45
C LEU A 40 4.37 4.37 -6.36
N GLU A 41 4.77 4.09 -7.60
CA GLU A 41 4.91 5.08 -8.64
C GLU A 41 3.77 4.95 -9.65
N THR A 42 2.98 6.00 -9.77
CA THR A 42 1.99 6.18 -10.85
C THR A 42 2.61 6.95 -12.02
N GLU A 43 1.84 7.20 -13.07
CA GLU A 43 2.29 8.04 -14.19
C GLU A 43 2.58 9.49 -13.73
N ASP A 44 1.77 10.04 -12.84
CA ASP A 44 1.82 11.45 -12.43
C ASP A 44 2.49 11.69 -11.06
N SER A 45 2.47 10.69 -10.17
CA SER A 45 2.87 10.86 -8.77
C SER A 45 3.54 9.63 -8.17
N ILE A 46 4.35 9.86 -7.14
CA ILE A 46 4.91 8.81 -6.28
C ILE A 46 4.24 8.94 -4.93
N SER A 47 3.67 7.85 -4.41
CA SER A 47 2.99 7.81 -3.12
C SER A 47 3.49 6.64 -2.29
N GLY A 48 3.65 6.86 -0.99
CA GLY A 48 3.97 5.79 -0.05
C GLY A 48 2.71 5.09 0.47
N VAL A 49 2.81 3.84 0.89
CA VAL A 49 1.73 3.09 1.52
C VAL A 49 2.29 2.44 2.77
N TRP A 50 1.67 2.74 3.91
CA TRP A 50 2.02 2.09 5.17
C TRP A 50 1.54 0.65 5.16
N GLY A 51 2.47 -0.25 5.44
CA GLY A 51 2.24 -1.65 5.69
C GLY A 51 1.33 -1.89 6.89
N SER A 52 0.72 -3.05 6.89
CA SER A 52 -0.07 -3.59 7.99
C SER A 52 0.01 -5.10 7.90
N THR A 53 -0.22 -5.83 9.00
CA THR A 53 -0.07 -7.30 8.98
C THR A 53 -0.78 -7.97 7.78
N VAL A 54 -2.00 -7.54 7.43
CA VAL A 54 -2.75 -8.07 6.28
C VAL A 54 -2.13 -7.65 4.94
N LEU A 55 -1.71 -6.39 4.82
CA LEU A 55 -1.09 -5.89 3.60
C LEU A 55 0.29 -6.55 3.39
N ASP A 56 1.08 -6.67 4.44
CA ASP A 56 2.44 -7.20 4.41
C ASP A 56 2.45 -8.68 3.99
N GLU A 57 1.51 -9.47 4.51
CA GLU A 57 1.35 -10.87 4.08
C GLU A 57 1.01 -11.00 2.59
N LYS A 58 0.19 -10.09 2.06
CA LYS A 58 -0.14 -10.08 0.62
C LYS A 58 1.06 -9.59 -0.19
N MET A 59 1.71 -8.52 0.25
CA MET A 59 2.83 -7.87 -0.43
C MET A 59 4.09 -8.74 -0.51
N LYS A 60 4.26 -9.76 0.36
CA LYS A 60 5.33 -10.76 0.24
C LYS A 60 5.39 -11.49 -1.10
N LEU A 61 4.27 -11.57 -1.82
CA LEU A 61 4.18 -12.22 -3.13
C LEU A 61 4.59 -11.29 -4.29
N PHE A 62 4.89 -10.02 -4.00
CA PHE A 62 5.15 -9.00 -5.00
C PHE A 62 6.60 -8.55 -4.93
N GLU A 63 7.20 -8.36 -6.10
CA GLU A 63 8.57 -7.88 -6.22
C GLU A 63 8.60 -6.43 -6.71
N VAL A 64 9.67 -5.71 -6.37
CA VAL A 64 9.92 -4.36 -6.92
C VAL A 64 9.91 -4.43 -8.44
N GLY A 65 9.14 -3.56 -9.07
CA GLY A 65 8.87 -3.53 -10.51
C GLY A 65 7.49 -4.07 -10.90
N ASN A 66 6.77 -4.77 -10.00
CA ASN A 66 5.40 -5.21 -10.28
C ASN A 66 4.41 -4.05 -10.18
N TYR A 67 3.36 -4.10 -11.00
CA TYR A 67 2.21 -3.21 -10.84
C TYR A 67 1.30 -3.78 -9.78
N VAL A 68 1.01 -2.98 -8.76
CA VAL A 68 0.16 -3.37 -7.65
C VAL A 68 -0.98 -2.37 -7.51
N LYS A 69 -2.17 -2.88 -7.23
CA LYS A 69 -3.34 -2.08 -6.89
C LYS A 69 -3.83 -2.49 -5.51
N ILE A 70 -3.83 -1.54 -4.58
CA ILE A 70 -4.25 -1.72 -3.20
C ILE A 70 -5.61 -1.05 -3.03
N VAL A 71 -6.62 -1.79 -2.62
CA VAL A 71 -7.99 -1.32 -2.38
C VAL A 71 -8.31 -1.48 -0.90
N PHE A 72 -8.75 -0.40 -0.25
CA PHE A 72 -9.19 -0.45 1.14
C PHE A 72 -10.62 -0.97 1.21
N LEU A 73 -10.81 -2.13 1.82
CA LEU A 73 -12.12 -2.78 1.95
C LEU A 73 -12.91 -2.29 3.16
N GLY A 74 -12.33 -1.41 3.97
CA GLY A 74 -12.91 -0.87 5.20
C GLY A 74 -12.32 -1.53 6.46
N LEU A 75 -12.95 -1.23 7.59
CA LEU A 75 -12.65 -1.89 8.86
C LEU A 75 -13.46 -3.18 8.94
N LYS A 76 -12.77 -4.31 9.11
CA LYS A 76 -13.40 -5.60 9.42
C LYS A 76 -13.39 -5.83 10.92
N GLU A 77 -14.47 -6.42 11.42
CA GLU A 77 -14.51 -6.98 12.76
C GLU A 77 -13.54 -8.17 12.83
N GLY A 78 -12.62 -8.14 13.77
CA GLY A 78 -11.67 -9.21 14.02
C GLY A 78 -11.72 -9.66 15.48
N ASN A 79 -10.83 -10.58 15.86
CA ASN A 79 -10.72 -11.06 17.25
C ASN A 79 -10.35 -9.97 18.28
N ARG A 80 -9.94 -8.78 17.84
CA ARG A 80 -9.72 -7.60 18.71
C ARG A 80 -10.93 -6.67 18.64
N LYS A 81 -11.31 -6.10 19.80
CA LYS A 81 -12.45 -5.18 19.98
C LYS A 81 -12.49 -3.98 19.01
N GLU A 82 -11.35 -3.60 18.41
CA GLU A 82 -11.23 -2.42 17.55
C GLU A 82 -11.26 -2.74 16.04
N GLY A 83 -11.41 -4.02 15.66
CA GLY A 83 -11.34 -4.44 14.27
C GLY A 83 -9.95 -4.26 13.65
N TYR A 84 -9.81 -4.57 12.36
CA TYR A 84 -8.59 -4.34 11.61
C TYR A 84 -8.90 -3.74 10.23
N LYS A 85 -7.95 -2.99 9.69
CA LYS A 85 -8.03 -2.45 8.34
C LYS A 85 -7.84 -3.59 7.34
N ASP A 86 -8.88 -3.86 6.55
CA ASP A 86 -8.85 -4.89 5.53
C ASP A 86 -8.44 -4.28 4.18
N PHE A 87 -7.52 -4.96 3.50
CA PHE A 87 -6.95 -4.51 2.24
C PHE A 87 -7.03 -5.61 1.21
N GLU A 88 -7.38 -5.26 -0.01
CA GLU A 88 -7.27 -6.11 -1.18
C GLU A 88 -6.09 -5.65 -2.02
N VAL A 89 -5.29 -6.60 -2.50
CA VAL A 89 -4.13 -6.30 -3.35
C VAL A 89 -4.29 -7.09 -4.64
N HIS A 90 -4.20 -6.39 -5.76
CA HIS A 90 -4.26 -6.95 -7.11
C HIS A 90 -2.92 -6.78 -7.79
N ILE A 91 -2.53 -7.78 -8.58
CA ILE A 91 -1.35 -7.71 -9.45
C ILE A 91 -1.78 -7.30 -10.86
N GLY A 92 -1.16 -6.24 -11.37
CA GLY A 92 -1.20 -5.89 -12.78
C GLY A 92 0.01 -6.44 -13.50
N ARG A 93 -0.17 -6.89 -14.75
CA ARG A 93 0.93 -7.06 -15.70
C ARG A 93 0.82 -5.91 -16.70
N GLU A 94 1.94 -5.23 -16.94
CA GLU A 94 2.12 -4.23 -18.01
C GLU A 94 1.93 -4.90 -19.38
#